data_AF-A0A9D3WW95-F1
#
_entry.id   AF-A0A9D3WW95-F1
#
_cell.length_a   1.000
_cell.length_b   1.000
_cell.length_c   1.000
_cell.angle_alpha   90.00
_cell.angle_beta   90.00
_cell.angle_gamma   90.00
#
_symmetry.space_group_name_H-M   'P 1'
#
loop_
_entity.id
_entity.type
_entity.pdbx_description
1 polymer ?
#
loop_
_entity_poly.entity_id
_entity_poly.type
_entity_poly.pdbx_seq_one_letter_code
_entity_poly.pdbx_strand_id
1 'polypeptide(L)'
;MLFNQRFTKPNIANQKVGFNDWKNLNRVMEHENSTNHREHFCKWKSLQKRLLSEECVDDALQKAIETDKQKWRQILKIILDALVFCAKNNLSLRGSCSRTENPNLGIFLNLLEFISHYDVQLKQHIVAHKGSVSYFLPAIQNECIGLLANQVRNEIISKIKKAKYYSILLDCTSDISH
;
A
#
# COMPACT_ATOMS: atom_id res chain seq x y z
N MET A 1 -5.60 -56.03 -41.87
CA MET A 1 -5.33 -54.59 -42.15
C MET A 1 -6.04 -53.76 -41.09
N LEU A 2 -5.37 -53.38 -40.02
CA LEU A 2 -5.99 -52.76 -38.83
C LEU A 2 -5.17 -51.58 -38.29
N PHE A 3 -4.72 -50.67 -39.15
CA PHE A 3 -4.16 -49.39 -38.68
C PHE A 3 -4.49 -48.28 -39.67
N ASN A 4 -5.68 -47.71 -39.52
CA ASN A 4 -6.00 -46.43 -40.15
C ASN A 4 -6.83 -45.56 -39.18
N GLN A 5 -6.39 -45.47 -37.93
CA GLN A 5 -6.81 -44.37 -37.07
C GLN A 5 -5.85 -43.22 -37.36
N ARG A 6 -6.30 -42.27 -38.17
CA ARG A 6 -5.68 -40.94 -38.25
C ARG A 6 -5.77 -40.35 -36.85
N PHE A 7 -4.68 -40.42 -36.08
CA PHE A 7 -4.55 -39.66 -34.85
C PHE A 7 -4.68 -38.19 -35.22
N THR A 8 -5.85 -37.62 -34.95
CA THR A 8 -6.06 -36.18 -35.03
C THR A 8 -5.13 -35.57 -33.98
N LYS A 9 -4.13 -34.81 -34.46
CA LYS A 9 -3.17 -34.14 -33.57
C LYS A 9 -3.99 -33.29 -32.58
N PRO A 10 -3.76 -33.42 -31.26
CA PRO A 10 -4.53 -32.68 -30.27
C PRO A 10 -4.32 -31.18 -30.46
N ASN A 11 -5.43 -30.43 -30.44
CA ASN A 11 -5.43 -28.97 -30.57
C ASN A 11 -4.55 -28.36 -29.46
N ILE A 12 -3.56 -27.58 -29.87
CA ILE A 12 -2.58 -26.94 -28.98
C ILE A 12 -3.27 -25.96 -28.01
N ALA A 13 -4.43 -25.40 -28.41
CA ALA A 13 -5.19 -24.45 -27.61
C ALA A 13 -6.28 -25.10 -26.72
N ASN A 14 -6.16 -26.39 -26.38
CA ASN A 14 -7.13 -27.05 -25.52
C ASN A 14 -7.00 -26.54 -24.06
N GLN A 15 -7.93 -25.68 -23.63
CA GLN A 15 -7.95 -25.05 -22.29
C GLN A 15 -7.97 -26.05 -21.12
N LYS A 16 -8.44 -27.29 -21.32
CA LYS A 16 -8.55 -28.28 -20.24
C LYS A 16 -7.27 -29.10 -20.02
N VAL A 17 -6.47 -29.28 -21.08
CA VAL A 17 -5.31 -30.19 -21.07
C VAL A 17 -3.99 -29.42 -21.20
N GLY A 18 -4.03 -28.24 -21.81
CA GLY A 18 -2.83 -27.44 -22.07
C GLY A 18 -1.90 -28.07 -23.11
N PHE A 19 -0.71 -27.51 -23.23
CA PHE A 19 0.35 -27.99 -24.12
C PHE A 19 1.52 -28.54 -23.30
N ASN A 20 1.91 -29.79 -23.55
CA ASN A 20 2.98 -30.49 -22.83
C ASN A 20 4.12 -30.99 -23.74
N ASP A 21 4.04 -30.73 -25.04
CA ASP A 21 4.98 -31.23 -26.05
C ASP A 21 6.07 -30.20 -26.41
N TRP A 22 6.74 -29.68 -25.38
CA TRP A 22 7.75 -28.62 -25.49
C TRP A 22 8.98 -29.01 -26.33
N LYS A 23 9.18 -30.30 -26.60
CA LYS A 23 10.27 -30.81 -27.44
C LYS A 23 10.03 -30.55 -28.93
N ASN A 24 8.78 -30.30 -29.35
CA ASN A 24 8.41 -30.04 -30.74
C ASN A 24 8.08 -28.55 -30.97
N LEU A 25 9.14 -27.74 -31.10
CA LEU A 25 9.05 -26.27 -31.24
C LEU A 25 8.20 -25.80 -32.44
N ASN A 26 8.12 -26.59 -33.52
CA ASN A 26 7.30 -26.25 -34.69
C ASN A 26 5.81 -26.07 -34.36
N ARG A 27 5.34 -26.70 -33.27
CA ARG A 27 3.96 -26.55 -32.79
C ARG A 27 3.70 -25.16 -32.20
N VAL A 28 4.72 -24.47 -31.70
CA VAL A 28 4.59 -23.09 -31.24
C VAL A 28 4.24 -22.18 -32.42
N MET A 29 4.89 -22.36 -33.57
CA MET A 29 4.61 -21.63 -34.79
C MET A 29 3.19 -21.91 -35.32
N GLU A 30 2.74 -23.16 -35.26
CA GLU A 30 1.36 -23.53 -35.62
C GLU A 30 0.32 -22.86 -34.70
N HIS A 31 0.61 -22.79 -33.40
CA HIS A 31 -0.25 -22.12 -32.43
C HIS A 31 -0.26 -20.60 -32.59
N GLU A 32 0.91 -19.96 -32.75
CA GLU A 32 1.02 -18.51 -32.94
C GLU A 32 0.26 -18.05 -34.19
N ASN A 33 0.30 -18.84 -35.26
CA ASN A 33 -0.43 -18.58 -36.50
C ASN A 33 -1.89 -19.05 -36.47
N SER A 34 -2.32 -19.76 -35.42
CA SER A 34 -3.70 -20.22 -35.29
C SER A 34 -4.67 -19.04 -35.17
N THR A 35 -5.88 -19.20 -35.71
CA THR A 35 -6.95 -18.20 -35.60
C THR A 35 -7.28 -17.88 -34.15
N ASN A 36 -7.34 -18.92 -33.30
CA ASN A 36 -7.67 -18.78 -31.89
C ASN A 36 -6.63 -17.91 -31.13
N HIS A 37 -5.34 -18.16 -31.35
CA HIS A 37 -4.29 -17.33 -30.75
C HIS A 37 -4.38 -15.88 -31.21
N ARG A 38 -4.52 -15.66 -32.52
CA ARG A 38 -4.60 -14.31 -33.10
C ARG A 38 -5.82 -13.54 -32.60
N GLU A 39 -6.98 -14.20 -32.49
CA GLU A 39 -8.19 -13.58 -31.94
C GLU A 39 -8.03 -13.21 -30.47
N HIS A 40 -7.50 -14.10 -29.63
CA HIS A 40 -7.26 -13.81 -28.22
C HIS A 40 -6.19 -12.74 -28.02
N PHE A 41 -5.13 -12.75 -28.83
CA PHE A 41 -4.10 -11.72 -28.83
C PHE A 41 -4.68 -10.36 -29.22
N CYS A 42 -5.50 -10.29 -30.27
CA CYS A 42 -6.21 -9.08 -30.66
C CYS A 42 -7.15 -8.60 -29.55
N LYS A 43 -7.95 -9.49 -28.93
CA LYS A 43 -8.81 -9.13 -27.79
C LYS A 43 -8.00 -8.57 -26.61
N TRP A 44 -6.87 -9.21 -26.27
CA TRP A 44 -5.98 -8.75 -25.21
C TRP A 44 -5.34 -7.39 -25.55
N LYS A 45 -4.84 -7.20 -26.77
CA LYS A 45 -4.29 -5.91 -27.21
C LYS A 45 -5.32 -4.80 -27.25
N SER A 46 -6.55 -5.10 -27.66
CA SER A 46 -7.66 -4.16 -27.61
C SER A 46 -8.01 -3.79 -26.17
N LEU A 47 -8.07 -4.76 -25.25
CA LEU A 47 -8.25 -4.49 -23.82
C LEU A 47 -7.11 -3.62 -23.26
N GLN A 48 -5.86 -3.94 -23.57
CA GLN A 48 -4.71 -3.15 -23.13
C GLN A 48 -4.82 -1.69 -23.59
N LYS A 49 -5.20 -1.46 -24.85
CA LYS A 49 -5.44 -0.11 -25.36
C LYS A 49 -6.60 0.58 -24.64
N ARG A 50 -7.70 -0.11 -24.40
CA ARG A 50 -8.88 0.45 -23.71
C ARG A 50 -8.62 0.81 -22.25
N LEU A 51 -7.78 0.03 -21.55
CA LEU A 51 -7.29 0.35 -20.21
C LEU A 51 -6.41 1.61 -20.20
N LEU A 52 -5.68 1.87 -21.29
CA LEU A 52 -4.86 3.09 -21.44
C LEU A 52 -5.70 4.30 -21.88
N SER A 53 -6.78 4.08 -22.64
CA SER A 53 -7.63 5.14 -23.20
C SER A 53 -8.87 5.47 -22.37
N GLU A 54 -9.10 4.78 -21.24
CA GLU A 54 -10.26 4.97 -20.36
C GLU A 54 -11.62 4.79 -21.11
N GLU A 55 -11.74 3.71 -21.89
CA GLU A 55 -12.98 3.32 -22.62
C GLU A 55 -13.58 1.94 -22.23
N CYS A 56 -13.19 1.39 -21.08
CA CYS A 56 -13.77 0.20 -20.48
C CYS A 56 -15.02 0.51 -19.62
N VAL A 57 -15.91 -0.47 -19.50
CA VAL A 57 -17.17 -0.34 -18.74
C VAL A 57 -16.90 -0.11 -17.24
N ASP A 58 -15.79 -0.66 -16.74
CA ASP A 58 -15.36 -0.55 -15.35
C ASP A 58 -14.51 0.68 -15.04
N ASP A 59 -14.25 1.57 -16.00
CA ASP A 59 -13.38 2.73 -15.78
C ASP A 59 -13.92 3.70 -14.73
N ALA A 60 -15.23 3.91 -14.70
CA ALA A 60 -15.85 4.73 -13.67
C ALA A 60 -15.56 4.16 -12.27
N LEU A 61 -15.59 2.83 -12.13
CA LEU A 61 -15.27 2.14 -10.88
C LEU A 61 -13.77 2.22 -10.56
N GLN A 62 -12.90 2.01 -11.55
CA GLN A 62 -11.44 2.12 -11.37
C GLN A 62 -11.04 3.54 -10.95
N LYS A 63 -11.62 4.57 -11.57
CA LYS A 63 -11.41 5.98 -11.21
C LYS A 63 -11.90 6.29 -9.80
N ALA A 64 -13.06 5.78 -9.41
CA ALA A 64 -13.55 5.93 -8.04
C ALA A 64 -12.59 5.32 -7.01
N ILE A 65 -12.12 4.08 -7.26
CA ILE A 65 -11.14 3.40 -6.40
C ILE A 65 -9.84 4.19 -6.30
N GLU A 66 -9.32 4.70 -7.42
CA GLU A 66 -8.08 5.48 -7.40
C GLU A 66 -8.25 6.82 -6.67
N THR A 67 -9.40 7.47 -6.83
CA THR A 67 -9.72 8.71 -6.12
C THR A 67 -9.77 8.48 -4.61
N ASP A 68 -10.39 7.37 -4.17
CA ASP A 68 -10.41 6.98 -2.76
C ASP A 68 -8.99 6.66 -2.24
N LYS A 69 -8.18 5.93 -3.01
CA LYS A 69 -6.78 5.67 -2.65
C LYS A 69 -5.98 6.95 -2.47
N GLN A 70 -6.14 7.92 -3.37
CA GLN A 70 -5.45 9.22 -3.27
C GLN A 70 -5.89 9.99 -2.03
N LYS A 71 -7.20 10.03 -1.75
CA LYS A 71 -7.75 10.62 -0.53
C LYS A 71 -7.17 9.99 0.73
N TRP A 72 -7.14 8.65 0.81
CA TRP A 72 -6.58 7.95 1.97
C TRP A 72 -5.08 8.17 2.15
N ARG A 73 -4.31 8.22 1.04
CA ARG A 73 -2.88 8.55 1.08
C ARG A 73 -2.64 9.97 1.59
N GLN A 74 -3.45 10.94 1.18
CA GLN A 74 -3.34 12.33 1.65
C GLN A 74 -3.59 12.41 3.16
N ILE A 75 -4.68 11.81 3.65
CA ILE A 75 -5.01 11.79 5.08
C ILE A 75 -3.89 11.13 5.90
N LEU A 76 -3.39 9.97 5.46
CA LEU A 76 -2.31 9.27 6.13
C LEU A 76 -1.03 10.11 6.19
N LYS A 77 -0.70 10.83 5.11
CA LYS A 77 0.46 11.72 5.07
C LYS A 77 0.36 12.81 6.12
N ILE A 78 -0.80 13.47 6.24
CA ILE A 78 -1.03 14.52 7.24
C ILE A 78 -0.87 13.98 8.67
N ILE A 79 -1.38 12.77 8.92
CA ILE A 79 -1.23 12.09 10.21
C ILE A 79 0.23 11.82 10.54
N LEU A 80 1.00 11.31 9.58
CA LEU A 80 2.43 11.07 9.75
C LEU A 80 3.20 12.38 9.97
N ASP A 81 2.87 13.44 9.24
CA ASP A 81 3.48 14.76 9.41
C ASP A 81 3.21 15.33 10.81
N ALA A 82 1.98 15.18 11.32
CA ALA A 82 1.61 15.56 12.68
C ALA A 82 2.38 14.74 13.74
N LEU A 83 2.53 13.43 13.55
CA LEU A 83 3.33 12.56 14.45
C LEU A 83 4.80 12.99 14.46
N VAL A 84 5.39 13.21 13.28
CA VAL A 84 6.77 13.65 13.13
C VAL A 84 6.97 15.04 13.73
N PHE A 85 6.01 15.95 13.57
CA PHE A 85 6.04 17.26 14.20
C PHE A 85 6.10 17.14 15.72
N CYS A 86 5.21 16.33 16.33
CA CYS A 86 5.24 16.12 17.76
C CYS A 86 6.57 15.50 18.23
N ALA A 87 7.06 14.48 17.53
CA ALA A 87 8.32 13.82 17.86
C ALA A 87 9.54 14.77 17.78
N LYS A 88 9.62 15.61 16.75
CA LYS A 88 10.70 16.59 16.58
C LYS A 88 10.72 17.66 17.66
N ASN A 89 9.55 18.02 18.20
CA ASN A 89 9.40 19.06 19.21
C ASN A 89 9.30 18.50 20.64
N ASN A 90 9.54 17.20 20.84
CA ASN A 90 9.37 16.51 22.13
C ASN A 90 7.98 16.72 22.75
N LEU A 91 6.94 16.82 21.93
CA LEU A 91 5.55 17.00 22.37
C LEU A 91 4.92 15.64 22.67
N SER A 92 4.17 15.57 23.76
CA SER A 92 3.39 14.37 24.09
C SER A 92 2.27 14.18 23.07
N LEU A 93 2.14 12.97 22.51
CA LEU A 93 1.05 12.66 21.57
C LEU A 93 -0.31 12.58 22.27
N ARG A 94 -0.31 12.05 23.50
CA ARG A 94 -1.51 11.82 24.30
C ARG A 94 -1.62 12.86 25.41
N GLY A 95 -2.86 13.23 25.73
CA GLY A 95 -3.19 13.95 26.97
C GLY A 95 -3.38 13.00 28.14
N SER A 96 -3.67 13.56 29.32
CA SER A 96 -3.79 12.82 30.58
C SER A 96 -5.08 12.00 30.74
N CYS A 97 -6.02 12.03 29.78
CA CYS A 97 -7.33 11.41 29.94
C CYS A 97 -7.70 10.50 28.75
N SER A 98 -8.17 9.29 29.05
CA SER A 98 -8.66 8.29 28.10
C SER A 98 -10.17 8.40 27.83
N ARG A 99 -10.87 9.35 28.46
CA ARG A 99 -12.34 9.45 28.42
C ARG A 99 -12.80 10.54 27.47
N THR A 100 -13.63 10.12 26.52
CA THR A 100 -14.08 10.80 25.28
C THR A 100 -14.96 12.04 25.47
N GLU A 101 -14.98 12.63 26.67
CA GLU A 101 -15.92 13.71 27.02
C GLU A 101 -15.24 15.03 27.45
N ASN A 102 -13.90 15.10 27.38
CA ASN A 102 -13.16 16.33 27.69
C ASN A 102 -12.41 16.88 26.46
N PRO A 103 -12.26 18.22 26.35
CA PRO A 103 -11.57 18.89 25.24
C PRO A 103 -10.04 18.65 25.21
N ASN A 104 -9.47 17.97 26.20
CA ASN A 104 -8.04 17.65 26.26
C ASN A 104 -7.74 16.29 25.64
N LEU A 105 -8.01 16.18 24.33
CA LEU A 105 -7.78 14.99 23.50
C LEU A 105 -6.28 14.71 23.23
N GLY A 106 -5.39 15.61 23.66
CA GLY A 106 -3.94 15.52 23.50
C GLY A 106 -3.42 16.37 22.35
N ILE A 107 -2.13 16.73 22.39
CA ILE A 107 -1.53 17.68 21.45
C ILE A 107 -1.67 17.20 20.00
N PHE A 108 -1.58 15.89 19.77
CA PHE A 108 -1.73 15.32 18.43
C PHE A 108 -3.14 15.54 17.83
N LEU A 109 -4.20 15.29 18.61
CA LEU A 109 -5.58 15.47 18.11
C LEU A 109 -5.91 16.95 17.92
N ASN A 110 -5.43 17.82 18.82
CA ASN A 110 -5.58 19.27 18.67
C ASN A 110 -4.85 19.79 17.43
N LEU A 111 -3.68 19.24 17.10
CA LEU A 111 -2.93 19.60 15.90
C LEU A 111 -3.68 19.17 14.63
N LEU A 112 -4.27 17.98 14.61
CA LEU A 112 -5.08 17.52 13.48
C LEU A 112 -6.36 18.34 13.31
N GLU A 113 -7.02 18.70 14.42
CA GLU A 113 -8.16 19.62 14.40
C GLU A 113 -7.76 20.98 13.82
N PHE A 114 -6.62 21.52 14.23
CA PHE A 114 -6.08 22.76 13.68
C PHE A 114 -5.80 22.66 12.17
N ILE A 115 -5.14 21.59 11.70
CA ILE A 115 -4.87 21.38 10.28
C ILE A 115 -6.18 21.23 9.48
N SER A 116 -7.21 20.64 10.08
CA SER A 116 -8.52 20.45 9.45
C SER A 116 -9.25 21.76 9.13
N HIS A 117 -8.86 22.87 9.75
CA HIS A 117 -9.38 24.20 9.37
C HIS A 117 -8.93 24.61 7.96
N TYR A 118 -7.81 24.07 7.48
CA TYR A 118 -7.22 24.38 6.19
C TYR A 118 -7.33 23.22 5.18
N ASP A 119 -7.51 21.98 5.65
CA ASP A 119 -7.71 20.80 4.79
C ASP A 119 -9.16 20.27 4.88
N VAL A 120 -9.92 20.49 3.80
CA VAL A 120 -11.32 20.07 3.67
C VAL A 120 -11.47 18.55 3.73
N GLN A 121 -10.55 17.78 3.14
CA GLN A 121 -10.62 16.32 3.14
C GLN A 121 -10.39 15.75 4.54
N LEU A 122 -9.41 16.30 5.26
CA LEU A 122 -9.17 15.93 6.65
C LEU A 122 -10.36 16.28 7.53
N LYS A 123 -10.94 17.47 7.35
CA LYS A 123 -12.13 17.91 8.10
C LYS A 123 -13.31 16.96 7.88
N GLN A 124 -13.60 16.61 6.63
CA GLN A 124 -14.65 15.64 6.31
C GLN A 124 -14.36 14.28 6.96
N HIS A 125 -13.10 13.84 6.96
CA HIS A 125 -12.71 12.57 7.60
C HIS A 125 -12.94 12.59 9.11
N ILE A 126 -12.50 13.66 9.80
CA ILE A 126 -12.69 13.84 11.25
C ILE A 126 -14.18 13.85 11.62
N VAL A 127 -15.01 14.58 10.87
CA VAL A 127 -16.46 14.65 11.12
C VAL A 127 -17.14 13.31 10.87
N ALA A 128 -16.80 12.62 9.78
CA ALA A 128 -17.40 11.33 9.42
C ALA A 128 -17.07 10.20 10.40
N HIS A 129 -15.95 10.29 11.12
CA HIS A 129 -15.46 9.24 12.02
C HIS A 129 -15.55 9.61 13.51
N LYS A 130 -16.45 10.54 13.88
CA LYS A 130 -16.81 10.76 15.29
C LYS A 130 -17.53 9.52 15.86
N GLY A 131 -16.76 8.51 16.28
CA GLY A 131 -17.27 7.32 16.99
C GLY A 131 -16.91 5.95 16.42
N SER A 132 -16.11 5.84 15.35
CA SER A 132 -15.70 4.56 14.74
C SER A 132 -14.18 4.48 14.52
N VAL A 133 -13.68 3.26 14.28
CA VAL A 133 -12.24 2.93 14.13
C VAL A 133 -11.57 3.92 13.18
N SER A 134 -10.77 4.83 13.74
CA SER A 134 -10.10 5.89 13.02
C SER A 134 -8.58 5.77 13.21
N TYR A 135 -7.80 6.25 12.24
CA TYR A 135 -6.33 6.36 12.33
C TYR A 135 -5.86 7.19 13.53
N PHE A 136 -6.78 7.89 14.18
CA PHE A 136 -6.59 8.60 15.44
C PHE A 136 -6.48 7.66 16.65
N LEU A 137 -6.77 6.37 16.50
CA LEU A 137 -6.69 5.40 17.58
C LEU A 137 -5.25 5.29 18.12
N PRO A 138 -5.09 5.16 19.44
CA PRO A 138 -3.77 5.10 20.02
C PRO A 138 -2.94 3.87 19.59
N ALA A 139 -3.61 2.78 19.17
CA ALA A 139 -2.94 1.59 18.61
C ALA A 139 -2.23 1.89 17.28
N ILE A 140 -2.91 2.62 16.38
CA ILE A 140 -2.37 2.99 15.06
C ILE A 140 -1.23 3.99 15.22
N GLN A 141 -1.38 4.97 16.13
CA GLN A 141 -0.30 5.88 16.47
C GLN A 141 0.96 5.13 16.94
N ASN A 142 0.80 4.15 17.83
CA ASN A 142 1.92 3.34 18.34
C ASN A 142 2.59 2.53 17.23
N GLU A 143 1.83 1.96 16.29
CA GLU A 143 2.37 1.26 15.13
C GLU A 143 3.20 2.20 14.25
N CYS A 144 2.67 3.39 13.91
CA CYS A 144 3.40 4.39 13.14
C CYS A 144 4.70 4.82 13.84
N ILE A 145 4.65 5.05 15.15
CA ILE A 145 5.85 5.39 15.95
C ILE A 145 6.86 4.25 15.89
N GLY A 146 6.42 3.00 16.01
CA GLY A 146 7.29 1.83 15.91
C GLY A 146 7.99 1.74 14.55
N LEU A 147 7.26 1.98 13.45
CA LEU A 147 7.82 1.99 12.10
C LEU A 147 8.84 3.13 11.93
N LEU A 148 8.52 4.35 12.39
CA LEU A 148 9.42 5.49 12.35
C LEU A 148 10.69 5.24 13.18
N ALA A 149 10.55 4.71 14.39
CA ALA A 149 11.66 4.37 15.27
C ALA A 149 12.57 3.30 14.65
N ASN A 150 11.99 2.27 14.04
CA ASN A 150 12.74 1.24 13.34
C ASN A 150 13.52 1.81 12.15
N GLN A 151 12.90 2.71 11.37
CA GLN A 151 13.59 3.36 10.25
C GLN A 151 14.78 4.21 10.74
N VAL A 152 14.59 5.01 11.78
CA VAL A 152 15.67 5.81 12.39
C VAL A 152 16.79 4.92 12.91
N ARG A 153 16.44 3.83 13.61
CA ARG A 153 17.40 2.84 14.12
C ARG A 153 18.21 2.21 12.98
N ASN A 154 17.56 1.80 11.91
CA ASN A 154 18.21 1.19 10.75
C ASN A 154 19.18 2.16 10.08
N GLU A 155 18.80 3.43 9.95
CA GLU A 155 19.67 4.48 9.43
C GLU A 155 20.90 4.72 10.32
N ILE A 156 20.73 4.75 11.64
CA ILE A 156 21.85 4.87 12.59
C ILE A 156 22.79 3.67 12.45
N ILE A 157 22.27 2.44 12.43
CA ILE A 157 23.08 1.22 12.26
C ILE A 157 23.82 1.23 10.92
N SER A 158 23.14 1.66 9.84
CA SER A 158 23.73 1.79 8.51
C SER A 158 24.91 2.78 8.52
N LYS A 159 24.77 3.92 9.19
CA LYS A 159 25.84 4.92 9.36
C LYS A 159 27.01 4.36 10.17
N ILE A 160 26.75 3.66 11.27
CA ILE A 160 27.78 3.03 12.10
C ILE A 160 28.58 2.00 11.29
N LYS A 161 27.90 1.11 10.55
CA LYS A 161 28.55 0.08 9.72
C LYS A 161 29.44 0.65 8.62
N LYS A 162 29.13 1.85 8.12
CA LYS A 162 29.92 2.56 7.10
C LYS A 162 31.08 3.37 7.69
N ALA A 163 31.05 3.69 8.97
CA ALA A 163 32.06 4.50 9.62
C ALA A 163 33.31 3.67 9.91
N LYS A 164 34.49 4.23 9.64
CA LYS A 164 35.78 3.60 9.99
C LYS A 164 36.01 3.57 11.51
N TYR A 165 35.52 4.59 12.21
CA TYR A 165 35.63 4.74 13.65
C TYR A 165 34.30 5.25 14.20
N TYR A 166 33.88 4.75 15.36
CA TYR A 166 32.74 5.24 16.12
C TYR A 166 33.04 5.12 17.62
N SER A 167 32.41 5.95 18.44
CA SER A 167 32.52 5.92 19.89
C SER A 167 31.15 5.70 20.53
N ILE A 168 31.09 4.92 21.60
CA ILE A 168 29.88 4.71 22.39
C ILE A 168 30.07 5.44 23.71
N LEU A 169 29.24 6.44 23.98
CA LEU A 169 29.15 7.13 25.27
C LEU A 169 28.02 6.47 26.06
N LEU A 170 28.35 5.95 27.24
CA LEU A 170 27.38 5.39 28.17
C LEU A 170 27.15 6.42 29.28
N ASP A 171 25.92 6.91 29.38
CA ASP A 171 25.48 7.75 30.49
C ASP A 171 24.63 6.91 31.45
N CYS A 172 25.05 6.82 32.71
CA CYS A 172 24.37 6.05 33.74
C CYS A 172 23.76 7.03 34.75
N THR A 173 22.48 7.37 34.58
CA THR A 173 21.73 8.15 35.55
C THR A 173 21.03 7.22 36.54
N SER A 174 21.40 7.30 37.82
CA SER A 174 20.66 6.65 38.90
C SER A 174 19.36 7.42 39.17
N ASP A 175 18.21 6.79 38.97
CA ASP A 175 16.91 7.38 39.29
C ASP A 175 16.70 7.33 40.82
N ILE A 176 16.84 8.48 41.48
CA ILE A 176 16.47 8.67 42.89
C ILE A 176 15.20 9.51 42.88
N SER A 177 14.07 8.85 42.63
CA SER A 177 12.74 9.42 42.78
C SER A 177 12.03 8.62 43.88
N HIS A 178 11.80 9.27 45.04
CA HIS A 178 11.21 8.70 46.27
C HIS A 178 9.73 9.04 46.40
#